data_AF-A0A6P0JXD9-F1
#
_entry.id   AF-A0A6P0JXD9-F1
#
_cell.length_a   1.000
_cell.length_b   1.000
_cell.length_c   1.000
_cell.angle_alpha   90.00
_cell.angle_beta   90.00
_cell.angle_gamma   90.00
#
_symmetry.space_group_name_H-M   'P 1'
#
loop_
_entity.id
_entity.type
_entity.pdbx_description
1 polymer ?
#
loop_
_entity_poly.entity_id
_entity_poly.type
_entity_poly.pdbx_seq_one_letter_code
_entity_poly.pdbx_strand_id
1 'polypeptide(L)' 'MAIKILHLSDIHMGSSFSHGRTNPETGVNTRLEDFVKTLSDCIDRALAEPVDLVLFGGDAFPDA' A
#
# COMPACT_ATOMS: atom_id res chain seq x y z
N MET A 1 -7.69 -5.26 -28.70
CA MET A 1 -7.40 -5.69 -27.32
C MET A 1 -7.42 -4.46 -26.44
N ALA A 2 -8.07 -4.52 -25.27
CA ALA A 2 -8.02 -3.44 -24.29
C ALA A 2 -6.90 -3.74 -23.28
N ILE A 3 -6.12 -2.73 -22.92
CA ILE A 3 -5.10 -2.81 -21.86
C ILE A 3 -5.81 -2.55 -20.53
N LYS A 4 -5.61 -3.44 -19.55
CA LYS A 4 -6.12 -3.27 -18.18
C LYS A 4 -5.00 -2.75 -17.28
N ILE A 5 -5.25 -1.65 -16.59
CA ILE A 5 -4.26 -0.96 -15.77
C ILE A 5 -4.77 -0.87 -14.34
N LEU A 6 -3.94 -1.22 -13.35
CA LEU A 6 -4.12 -0.80 -11.96
C LEU A 6 -3.28 0.46 -11.73
N HIS A 7 -3.92 1.55 -11.30
CA HIS A 7 -3.23 2.78 -10.91
C HIS A 7 -3.51 3.08 -9.43
N LEU A 8 -2.45 3.26 -8.65
CA LEU A 8 -2.50 3.62 -7.25
C LEU A 8 -1.51 4.75 -6.98
N SER A 9 -1.76 5.55 -5.94
CA SER A 9 -0.88 6.65 -5.57
C SER A 9 -0.78 6.88 -4.07
N ASP A 10 0.21 7.67 -3.67
CA ASP A 10 0.29 8.33 -2.35
C ASP A 10 0.17 7.36 -1.18
N ILE A 11 1.00 6.30 -1.21
CA ILE A 11 1.02 5.29 -0.14
C ILE A 11 1.44 5.93 1.19
N HIS A 12 2.34 6.93 1.16
CA HIS A 12 2.90 7.60 2.35
C HIS A 12 3.33 6.59 3.44
N MET A 13 3.96 5.49 3.04
CA MET A 13 4.42 4.46 3.95
C MET A 13 5.41 5.06 4.94
N GLY A 14 5.21 4.79 6.24
CA GLY A 14 6.04 5.40 7.28
C GLY A 14 5.50 6.72 7.85
N SER A 15 4.39 7.24 7.34
CA SER A 15 3.73 8.43 7.89
C SER A 15 2.81 8.10 9.06
N SER A 16 2.39 9.15 9.79
CA SER A 16 1.27 9.07 10.73
C SER A 16 1.40 8.03 11.86
N PHE A 17 2.62 7.64 12.24
CA PHE A 17 2.88 6.65 13.30
C PHE A 17 2.33 7.03 14.68
N SER A 18 2.06 8.33 14.92
CA SER A 18 1.35 8.81 16.12
C SER A 18 -0.09 8.31 16.23
N HIS A 19 -0.71 7.88 15.12
CA HIS A 19 -2.06 7.32 15.07
C HIS A 19 -2.08 5.79 15.22
N GLY A 20 -0.91 5.16 15.29
CA GLY A 20 -0.77 3.74 15.57
C GLY A 20 -0.27 3.48 16.99
N ARG A 21 -0.20 2.20 17.33
CA ARG A 21 0.39 1.70 18.58
C ARG A 21 1.34 0.56 18.24
N THR A 22 2.27 0.24 19.12
CA THR A 22 3.11 -0.95 18.93
C THR A 22 2.23 -2.19 19.09
N ASN A 23 2.20 -3.05 18.06
CA ASN A 23 1.59 -4.36 18.13
C ASN A 23 2.46 -5.25 19.03
N PRO A 24 1.91 -5.82 20.14
CA PRO A 24 2.69 -6.60 21.09
C PRO A 24 3.19 -7.95 20.52
N GLU A 25 2.57 -8.45 19.45
CA GLU A 25 2.96 -9.73 18.83
C GLU A 25 4.11 -9.55 17.84
N THR A 26 4.05 -8.50 17.02
CA THR A 26 5.01 -8.27 15.93
C THR A 26 6.12 -7.29 16.30
N GLY A 27 5.91 -6.46 17.34
CA GLY A 27 6.80 -5.36 17.70
C GLY A 27 6.75 -4.17 16.74
N VAL A 28 5.90 -4.21 15.71
CA VAL A 28 5.77 -3.19 14.68
C VAL A 28 4.65 -2.20 15.03
N ASN A 29 4.75 -0.95 14.58
CA ASN A 29 3.65 0.01 14.72
C ASN A 29 2.46 -0.43 13.84
N THR A 30 1.26 -0.55 14.43
CA THR A 30 0.04 -0.96 13.73
C THR A 30 -0.27 -0.11 12.51
N ARG A 31 0.18 1.15 12.49
CA ARG A 31 -0.01 2.01 11.32
C ARG A 31 0.79 1.52 10.11
N LEU A 32 1.99 0.98 10.32
CA LEU A 32 2.75 0.35 9.24
C LEU A 32 2.05 -0.90 8.73
N GLU A 33 1.49 -1.70 9.64
CA GLU A 33 0.70 -2.89 9.29
C GLU A 33 -0.54 -2.51 8.45
N ASP A 34 -1.23 -1.42 8.79
CA ASP A 34 -2.36 -0.90 7.99
C ASP A 34 -1.95 -0.60 6.54
N PHE A 35 -0.84 0.13 6.35
CA PHE A 35 -0.35 0.47 5.01
C PHE A 35 0.00 -0.78 4.19
N VAL A 36 0.71 -1.73 4.81
CA VAL A 36 1.09 -3.00 4.17
C VAL A 36 -0.17 -3.80 3.80
N LYS A 37 -1.17 -3.84 4.68
CA LYS A 37 -2.42 -4.53 4.42
C LYS A 37 -3.16 -3.90 3.23
N THR A 38 -3.34 -2.59 3.21
CA THR A 38 -4.06 -1.91 2.12
C THR A 38 -3.33 -2.03 0.78
N LEU A 39 -1.99 -1.94 0.77
CA LEU A 39 -1.21 -2.17 -0.43
C LEU A 39 -1.34 -3.62 -0.93
N SER A 40 -1.33 -4.59 -0.01
CA SER A 40 -1.56 -6.00 -0.33
C SER A 40 -2.95 -6.22 -0.95
N ASP A 41 -3.99 -5.57 -0.42
CA ASP A 41 -5.35 -5.66 -0.98
C ASP A 41 -5.39 -5.19 -2.46
N CYS A 42 -4.60 -4.16 -2.83
CA CYS A 42 -4.46 -3.73 -4.23
C CYS A 42 -3.73 -4.77 -5.10
N ILE A 43 -2.66 -5.38 -4.57
CA ILE A 43 -1.88 -6.41 -5.26
C ILE A 43 -2.74 -7.66 -5.48
N ASP A 44 -3.45 -8.12 -4.45
CA ASP A 44 -4.35 -9.28 -4.54
C ASP A 44 -5.43 -9.06 -5.60
N ARG A 45 -5.96 -7.84 -5.71
CA ARG A 45 -6.90 -7.49 -6.78
C ARG A 45 -6.27 -7.58 -8.17
N ALA A 46 -5.05 -7.08 -8.34
CA ALA A 46 -4.31 -7.18 -9.61
C ALA A 46 -4.00 -8.62 -10.00
N LEU A 47 -3.79 -9.51 -9.03
CA LEU A 47 -3.56 -10.94 -9.26
C LEU A 47 -4.85 -11.69 -9.58
N ALA A 48 -5.92 -11.44 -8.82
CA ALA A 48 -7.22 -12.08 -9.01
C ALA A 48 -7.90 -11.67 -10.33
N GLU A 49 -7.70 -10.42 -10.74
CA GLU A 49 -8.14 -9.89 -12.03
C GLU A 49 -6.91 -9.39 -12.81
N PRO A 50 -6.13 -10.29 -13.44
CA PRO A 50 -4.85 -9.96 -14.07
C PRO A 50 -4.91 -8.66 -14.87
N VAL A 51 -4.07 -7.71 -14.45
CA VAL A 51 -3.81 -6.44 -15.12
C VAL A 51 -2.56 -6.57 -15.98
N ASP A 52 -2.48 -5.79 -17.05
CA ASP A 52 -1.33 -5.78 -17.95
C ASP A 52 -0.21 -4.84 -17.44
N LEU A 53 -0.59 -3.85 -16.63
CA LEU A 53 0.33 -2.83 -16.11
C LEU A 53 -0.14 -2.34 -14.74
N VAL A 54 0.81 -2.14 -13.83
CA VAL A 54 0.61 -1.41 -12.59
C VAL A 54 1.35 -0.08 -12.71
N LEU A 55 0.63 1.01 -12.49
CA LEU A 55 1.17 2.36 -12.40
C LEU A 55 1.13 2.81 -10.94
N PHE A 56 2.27 3.19 -10.41
CA PHE A 56 2.37 3.88 -9.14
C PHE A 56 2.73 5.35 -9.39
N GLY A 57 1.94 6.26 -8.85
CA GLY A 57 2.19 7.71 -8.88
C GLY A 57 2.24 8.32 -7.48
N GLY A 58 2.74 9.54 -7.36
CA GLY A 58 2.77 10.26 -6.08
C GLY A 58 3.75 9.66 -5.07
N ASP A 59 3.51 9.93 -3.80
CA ASP A 59 4.53 9.78 -2.76
C ASP A 59 4.47 8.41 -2.08
N ALA A 60 5.50 7.60 -2.32
CA ALA A 60 5.62 6.29 -1.67
C ALA A 60 5.88 6.44 -0.17
N PHE A 61 6.58 7.51 0.22
CA PHE A 61 7.02 7.84 1.57
C PHE A 61 6.71 9.31 1.87
N PRO A 62 6.48 9.71 3.13
CA PRO A 62 6.02 11.06 3.49
C PRO A 62 6.95 12.23 3.14
N ASP A 63 8.23 11.98 2.88
CA ASP A 63 9.25 13.00 2.61
C ASP A 63 10.15 12.58 1.42
N ALA A 64 9.54 12.36 0.26
CA ALA A 64 10.26 12.04 -0.99
C ALA A 64 10.57 13.28 -1.83
#